data_AF-A0A838DJ22-F1
#
_entry.id   AF-A0A838DJ22-F1
#
_cell.length_a   1.000
_cell.length_b   1.000
_cell.length_c   1.000
_cell.angle_alpha   90.00
_cell.angle_beta   90.00
_cell.angle_gamma   90.00
#
_symmetry.space_group_name_H-M   'P 1'
#
loop_
_entity.id
_entity.type
_entity.pdbx_description
1 polymer ?
#
loop_
_entity_poly.entity_id
_entity_poly.type
_entity_poly.pdbx_seq_one_letter_code
_entity_poly.pdbx_strand_id
1 'polypeptide(L)'
;MHAEPNTGNALVDNFIKGGYIMYPIGLASIIAIAVVLERLFWWLFRWMRRDPKRIEKVFTAIETGDVAEASRLSRGSRDPVLRMIWNGLNHQHASLQGALQVAAGIEIKRAGRFLVVMDTLVTLAPLLGLLGTITGLMKSFSFLGNEELAVQAVTGGIAEALIATAAGLGIAIFALIPFNYFSSRVSNLEFELQTAATNLEVMLEAQSVAKKGDLDITAMTK
;
A
#
# COMPACT_ATOMS: atom_id res chain seq x y z
N MET A 1 -48.24 -12.06 0.02
CA MET A 1 -47.36 -11.22 0.87
C MET A 1 -45.94 -11.71 0.65
N HIS A 2 -45.27 -11.16 -0.36
CA HIS A 2 -43.89 -11.51 -0.72
C HIS A 2 -42.97 -10.78 0.26
N ALA A 3 -42.39 -11.51 1.21
CA ALA A 3 -41.32 -10.97 2.02
C ALA A 3 -40.12 -10.73 1.10
N GLU A 4 -39.68 -9.48 0.98
CA GLU A 4 -38.42 -9.16 0.32
C GLU A 4 -37.31 -10.01 0.95
N PRO A 5 -36.39 -10.59 0.17
CA PRO A 5 -35.26 -11.28 0.74
C PRO A 5 -34.46 -10.23 1.51
N ASN A 6 -34.47 -10.33 2.83
CA ASN A 6 -33.53 -9.61 3.68
C ASN A 6 -32.14 -9.84 3.07
N THR A 7 -31.49 -8.80 2.58
CA THR A 7 -30.21 -8.90 1.87
C THR A 7 -29.14 -9.63 2.69
N GLY A 8 -29.24 -9.59 4.02
CA GLY A 8 -28.44 -10.41 4.94
C GLY A 8 -28.66 -11.92 4.77
N ASN A 9 -29.91 -12.38 4.59
CA ASN A 9 -30.21 -13.78 4.31
C ASN A 9 -29.70 -14.18 2.92
N ALA A 10 -29.80 -13.31 1.91
CA ALA A 10 -29.34 -13.64 0.56
C ALA A 10 -27.83 -13.91 0.46
N LEU A 11 -27.00 -13.13 1.18
CA LEU A 11 -25.55 -13.36 1.21
C LEU A 11 -25.18 -14.66 1.93
N VAL A 12 -25.84 -14.94 3.06
CA VAL A 12 -25.63 -16.17 3.84
C VAL A 12 -26.12 -17.39 3.05
N ASP A 13 -27.28 -17.29 2.40
CA ASP A 13 -27.84 -18.35 1.57
C ASP A 13 -26.93 -18.67 0.38
N ASN A 14 -26.37 -17.65 -0.28
CA ASN A 14 -25.41 -17.84 -1.36
C ASN A 14 -24.09 -18.44 -0.84
N PHE A 15 -23.62 -18.02 0.34
CA PHE A 15 -22.42 -18.59 0.96
C PHE A 15 -22.56 -20.08 1.25
N ILE A 16 -23.70 -20.50 1.81
CA ILE A 16 -24.00 -21.91 2.08
C ILE A 16 -24.10 -22.71 0.76
N LYS A 17 -24.69 -22.12 -0.29
CA LYS A 17 -24.84 -22.75 -1.60
C LYS A 17 -23.53 -22.86 -2.41
N GLY A 18 -22.54 -22.00 -2.16
CA GLY A 18 -21.27 -22.00 -2.88
C GLY A 18 -20.27 -23.09 -2.42
N GLY A 19 -20.66 -23.94 -1.47
CA GLY A 19 -19.89 -25.11 -1.07
C GLY A 19 -18.61 -24.80 -0.29
N TYR A 20 -17.70 -25.77 -0.21
CA TYR A 20 -16.54 -25.69 0.68
C TYR A 20 -15.48 -24.66 0.23
N ILE A 21 -15.44 -24.31 -1.06
CA ILE A 21 -14.53 -23.26 -1.58
C ILE A 21 -14.93 -21.87 -1.07
N MET A 22 -16.16 -21.69 -0.57
CA MET A 22 -16.57 -20.42 0.03
C MET A 22 -15.84 -20.09 1.33
N TYR A 23 -15.35 -21.08 2.09
CA TYR A 23 -14.59 -20.82 3.32
C TYR A 23 -13.29 -20.04 3.08
N PRO A 24 -12.37 -20.47 2.18
CA PRO A 24 -11.18 -19.69 1.87
C PRO A 24 -11.50 -18.35 1.19
N ILE A 25 -12.55 -18.27 0.35
CA ILE A 25 -13.03 -17.01 -0.25
C ILE A 25 -13.52 -16.04 0.84
N GLY A 26 -14.26 -16.54 1.84
CA GLY A 26 -14.74 -15.76 2.97
C GLY A 26 -13.60 -15.21 3.82
N LEU A 27 -12.56 -16.03 4.08
CA LEU A 27 -11.35 -15.56 4.75
C LEU A 27 -10.65 -14.46 3.94
N ALA A 28 -10.49 -14.65 2.63
CA ALA A 28 -9.93 -13.64 1.74
C ALA A 28 -10.73 -12.32 1.76
N SER A 29 -12.06 -12.39 1.83
CA SER A 29 -12.94 -11.23 1.96
C SER A 29 -12.71 -10.46 3.26
N ILE A 30 -12.63 -11.16 4.40
CA ILE A 30 -12.36 -10.54 5.71
C ILE A 30 -11.01 -9.83 5.70
N ILE A 31 -9.97 -10.50 5.19
CA ILE A 31 -8.62 -9.92 5.08
C ILE A 31 -8.65 -8.70 4.14
N ALA A 32 -9.34 -8.78 3.00
CA ALA A 32 -9.46 -7.68 2.05
C ALA A 32 -10.08 -6.44 2.71
N ILE A 33 -11.21 -6.61 3.40
CA ILE A 33 -11.89 -5.52 4.10
C ILE A 33 -10.99 -4.93 5.19
N ALA A 34 -10.40 -5.79 6.04
CA ALA A 34 -9.53 -5.34 7.12
C ALA A 34 -8.34 -4.51 6.62
N VAL A 35 -7.66 -4.98 5.58
CA VAL A 35 -6.51 -4.29 4.98
C VAL A 35 -6.92 -3.00 4.28
N VAL A 36 -8.00 -3.02 3.50
CA VAL A 36 -8.49 -1.82 2.79
C VAL A 36 -8.87 -0.74 3.79
N LEU A 37 -9.58 -1.09 4.87
CA LEU A 37 -9.99 -0.14 5.90
C LEU A 37 -8.78 0.41 6.67
N GLU A 38 -7.88 -0.45 7.15
CA GLU A 38 -6.65 -0.01 7.83
C GLU A 38 -5.88 0.98 6.96
N ARG A 39 -5.77 0.70 5.66
CA ARG A 39 -5.07 1.56 4.72
C ARG A 39 -5.78 2.86 4.42
N LEU A 40 -7.09 2.83 4.26
CA LEU A 40 -7.88 4.02 4.04
C LEU A 40 -7.74 4.96 5.23
N PHE A 41 -7.88 4.46 6.46
CA PHE A 41 -7.65 5.25 7.66
C PHE A 41 -6.23 5.80 7.70
N TRP A 42 -5.21 4.96 7.51
CA TRP A 42 -3.81 5.41 7.56
C TRP A 42 -3.51 6.55 6.58
N TRP A 43 -3.97 6.45 5.34
CA TRP A 43 -3.77 7.48 4.31
C TRP A 43 -4.61 8.74 4.57
N LEU A 44 -5.84 8.62 5.08
CA LEU A 44 -6.65 9.77 5.47
C LEU A 44 -6.01 10.55 6.64
N PHE A 45 -5.54 9.84 7.66
CA PHE A 45 -4.84 10.46 8.79
C PHE A 45 -3.46 11.01 8.41
N ARG A 46 -2.87 10.59 7.28
CA ARG A 46 -1.60 11.10 6.78
C ARG A 46 -1.68 12.56 6.35
N TRP A 47 -2.82 13.03 5.84
CA TRP A 47 -3.00 14.45 5.50
C TRP A 47 -2.66 15.32 6.72
N MET A 48 -3.10 14.93 7.92
CA MET A 48 -2.82 15.68 9.15
C MET A 48 -1.34 15.68 9.59
N ARG A 49 -0.45 14.95 8.91
CA ARG A 49 0.97 14.84 9.27
C ARG A 49 1.90 15.67 8.37
N ARG A 50 1.39 16.27 7.30
CA ARG A 50 2.16 17.16 6.41
C ARG A 50 2.35 18.53 7.05
N ASP A 51 3.58 19.03 7.08
CA ASP A 51 3.89 20.39 7.55
C ASP A 51 4.76 21.13 6.51
N PRO A 52 4.14 21.67 5.45
CA PRO A 52 4.87 22.31 4.36
C PRO A 52 5.68 23.52 4.85
N LYS A 53 5.18 24.25 5.86
CA LYS A 53 5.88 25.41 6.43
C LYS A 53 7.16 24.99 7.15
N ARG A 54 7.18 23.85 7.84
CA ARG A 54 8.41 23.34 8.44
C ARG A 54 9.41 22.84 7.40
N ILE A 55 8.93 22.21 6.32
CA ILE A 55 9.79 21.79 5.21
C ILE A 55 10.52 23.00 4.62
N GLU A 56 9.79 24.07 4.30
CA GLU A 56 10.35 25.31 3.79
C GLU A 56 11.42 25.89 4.72
N LYS A 57 11.11 26.02 6.03
CA LYS A 57 12.08 26.51 7.03
C LYS A 57 13.35 25.66 7.12
N VAL A 58 13.21 24.34 6.97
CA VAL A 58 14.37 23.43 6.98
C VAL A 58 15.24 23.66 5.75
N PHE A 59 14.64 23.77 4.55
CA PHE A 59 15.38 24.08 3.33
C PHE A 59 16.06 25.46 3.41
N THR A 60 15.39 26.49 3.93
CA THR A 60 16.02 27.80 4.17
C THR A 60 17.21 27.71 5.13
N ALA A 61 17.09 26.94 6.22
CA ALA A 61 18.21 26.75 7.15
C ALA A 61 19.43 26.10 6.46
N ILE A 62 19.19 25.09 5.60
CA ILE A 62 20.23 24.44 4.80
C ILE A 62 20.85 25.42 3.80
N GLU A 63 20.04 26.22 3.11
CA GLU A 63 20.51 27.26 2.17
C GLU A 63 21.41 28.28 2.85
N THR A 64 21.13 28.64 4.10
CA THR A 64 21.98 29.54 4.91
C THR A 64 23.20 28.86 5.52
N GLY A 65 23.37 27.54 5.33
CA GLY A 65 24.47 26.75 5.89
C GLY A 65 24.28 26.35 7.36
N ASP A 66 23.14 26.67 7.99
CA ASP A 66 22.83 26.31 9.37
C ASP A 66 22.23 24.90 9.46
N VAL A 67 23.10 23.90 9.29
CA VAL A 67 22.74 22.48 9.37
C VAL A 67 22.23 22.10 10.78
N ALA A 68 22.71 22.79 11.82
CA ALA A 68 22.26 22.56 13.19
C ALA A 68 20.79 22.98 13.35
N GLU A 69 20.40 24.12 12.79
CA GLU A 69 19.02 24.57 12.78
C GLU A 69 18.12 23.66 11.94
N ALA A 70 18.59 23.24 10.77
CA ALA A 70 17.87 22.28 9.93
C ALA A 70 17.59 20.96 10.66
N SER A 71 18.56 20.45 11.42
CA SER A 71 18.39 19.26 12.27
C SER A 71 17.39 19.51 13.40
N ARG A 72 17.46 20.67 14.07
CA ARG A 72 16.55 21.03 15.16
C ARG A 72 15.09 21.14 14.68
N LEU A 73 14.86 21.82 13.55
CA LEU A 73 13.53 22.01 12.96
C LEU A 73 12.93 20.69 12.44
N SER A 74 13.77 19.76 11.98
CA SER A 74 13.34 18.45 11.50
C SER A 74 13.02 17.46 12.62
N ARG A 75 13.56 17.68 13.83
CA ARG A 75 13.45 16.77 14.97
C ARG A 75 12.00 16.56 15.41
N GLY A 76 11.61 15.30 15.61
CA GLY A 76 10.29 14.93 16.13
C GLY A 76 9.13 15.15 15.15
N SER A 77 9.41 15.47 13.88
CA SER A 77 8.38 15.68 12.87
C SER A 77 7.64 14.37 12.53
N ARG A 78 6.35 14.51 12.22
CA ARG A 78 5.51 13.42 11.69
C ARG A 78 5.52 13.39 10.16
N ASP A 79 6.11 14.38 9.52
CA ASP A 79 6.27 14.46 8.08
C ASP A 79 7.39 13.52 7.60
N PRO A 80 7.14 12.65 6.60
CA PRO A 80 8.16 11.74 6.07
C PRO A 80 9.42 12.43 5.55
N VAL A 81 9.29 13.60 4.89
CA VAL A 81 10.44 14.34 4.33
C VAL A 81 11.30 14.85 5.48
N LEU A 82 10.69 15.46 6.50
CA LEU A 82 11.41 15.95 7.67
C LEU A 82 12.04 14.82 8.48
N ARG A 83 11.38 13.67 8.61
CA ARG A 83 11.98 12.48 9.23
C ARG A 83 13.17 11.97 8.44
N MET A 84 13.09 11.96 7.11
CA MET A 84 14.20 11.55 6.25
C MET A 84 15.38 12.50 6.44
N ILE A 85 15.16 13.82 6.35
CA ILE A 85 16.20 14.84 6.54
C ILE A 85 16.83 14.70 7.92
N TRP A 86 16.03 14.59 8.98
CA TRP A 86 16.55 14.43 10.34
C TRP A 86 17.43 13.18 10.49
N ASN A 87 17.02 12.05 9.92
CA ASN A 87 17.83 10.82 9.96
C ASN A 87 19.10 10.94 9.13
N GLY A 88 19.04 11.56 7.94
CA GLY A 88 20.19 11.80 7.08
C GLY A 88 21.23 12.73 7.69
N LEU A 89 20.78 13.80 8.36
CA LEU A 89 21.67 14.76 9.02
C LEU A 89 22.33 14.20 10.30
N ASN A 90 21.64 13.33 11.05
CA ASN A 90 22.13 12.87 12.37
C ASN A 90 22.78 11.48 12.38
N HIS A 91 22.60 10.64 11.35
CA HIS A 91 23.18 9.29 11.29
C HIS A 91 24.15 9.12 10.10
N GLN A 92 25.18 9.97 10.04
CA GLN A 92 26.25 9.88 9.05
C GLN A 92 27.27 8.80 9.45
N HIS A 93 27.01 7.54 9.11
CA HIS A 93 27.97 6.45 9.36
C HIS A 93 28.84 6.09 8.13
N ALA A 94 28.52 6.62 6.94
CA ALA A 94 29.32 6.40 5.72
C ALA A 94 29.24 7.57 4.73
N SER A 95 28.05 7.87 4.19
CA SER A 95 27.78 9.00 3.28
C SER A 95 26.40 9.59 3.54
N LEU A 96 26.24 10.90 3.38
CA LEU A 96 24.95 11.57 3.50
C LEU A 96 23.91 10.96 2.55
N GLN A 97 24.31 10.75 1.30
CA GLN A 97 23.48 10.13 0.27
C GLN A 97 22.96 8.74 0.71
N GLY A 98 23.84 7.89 1.24
CA GLY A 98 23.47 6.58 1.76
C GLY A 98 22.51 6.67 2.94
N ALA A 99 22.74 7.60 3.88
CA ALA A 99 21.85 7.82 5.02
C ALA A 99 20.44 8.29 4.58
N LEU A 100 20.36 9.19 3.60
CA LEU A 100 19.10 9.66 3.02
C LEU A 100 18.36 8.55 2.28
N GLN A 101 19.07 7.74 1.47
CA GLN A 101 18.48 6.60 0.76
C GLN A 101 17.89 5.57 1.74
N VAL A 102 18.61 5.24 2.81
CA VAL A 102 18.10 4.32 3.85
C VAL A 102 16.87 4.91 4.54
N ALA A 103 16.91 6.19 4.92
CA ALA A 103 15.79 6.84 5.57
C ALA A 103 14.55 6.94 4.66
N ALA A 104 14.74 7.27 3.38
CA ALA A 104 13.68 7.27 2.37
C ALA A 104 13.07 5.87 2.21
N GLY A 105 13.90 4.84 2.10
CA GLY A 105 13.46 3.45 1.99
C GLY A 105 12.60 2.98 3.17
N ILE A 106 12.92 3.41 4.40
CA ILE A 106 12.11 3.12 5.59
C ILE A 106 10.73 3.77 5.48
N GLU A 107 10.65 5.02 5.01
CA GLU A 107 9.38 5.74 4.85
C GLU A 107 8.53 5.16 3.71
N ILE A 108 9.15 4.79 2.59
CA ILE A 108 8.49 4.11 1.46
C ILE A 108 7.95 2.75 1.91
N LYS A 109 8.76 1.94 2.58
CA LYS A 109 8.33 0.63 3.12
C LYS A 109 7.17 0.77 4.09
N ARG A 110 7.20 1.77 4.98
CA ARG A 110 6.09 2.07 5.89
C ARG A 110 4.84 2.49 5.13
N ALA A 111 4.99 3.31 4.09
CA ALA A 111 3.90 3.76 3.25
C ALA A 111 3.35 2.68 2.32
N GLY A 112 4.10 1.62 2.02
CA GLY A 112 3.70 0.47 1.19
C GLY A 112 3.30 -0.81 1.95
N ARG A 113 3.25 -0.78 3.29
CA ARG A 113 2.72 -1.89 4.12
C ARG A 113 1.41 -2.48 3.55
N PHE A 114 1.20 -3.78 3.62
CA PHE A 114 -0.03 -4.43 3.11
C PHE A 114 -0.38 -4.25 1.62
N LEU A 115 0.32 -3.44 0.81
CA LEU A 115 0.06 -3.37 -0.63
C LEU A 115 0.27 -4.74 -1.29
N VAL A 116 1.32 -5.46 -0.87
CA VAL A 116 1.58 -6.85 -1.30
C VAL A 116 0.42 -7.79 -0.95
N VAL A 117 -0.24 -7.56 0.19
CA VAL A 117 -1.41 -8.37 0.59
C VAL A 117 -2.60 -8.07 -0.33
N MET A 118 -2.83 -6.80 -0.65
CA MET A 118 -3.89 -6.40 -1.58
C MET A 118 -3.64 -6.94 -2.99
N ASP A 119 -2.40 -6.84 -3.49
CA ASP A 119 -1.98 -7.41 -4.77
C ASP A 119 -2.22 -8.93 -4.83
N THR A 120 -1.85 -9.62 -3.73
CA THR A 120 -2.13 -11.04 -3.58
C THR A 120 -3.62 -11.31 -3.63
N LEU A 121 -4.47 -10.53 -2.96
CA LEU A 121 -5.92 -10.73 -2.96
C LEU A 121 -6.57 -10.45 -4.32
N VAL A 122 -6.09 -9.44 -5.06
CA VAL A 122 -6.53 -9.14 -6.43
C VAL A 122 -6.33 -10.35 -7.34
N THR A 123 -5.25 -11.10 -7.15
CA THR A 123 -4.92 -12.27 -7.97
C THR A 123 -5.50 -13.58 -7.41
N LEU A 124 -5.44 -13.77 -6.09
CA LEU A 124 -5.83 -15.01 -5.43
C LEU A 124 -7.35 -15.21 -5.38
N ALA A 125 -8.13 -14.15 -5.15
CA ALA A 125 -9.58 -14.29 -5.02
C ALA A 125 -10.26 -14.79 -6.32
N PRO A 126 -9.91 -14.30 -7.52
CA PRO A 126 -10.41 -14.86 -8.78
C PRO A 126 -9.95 -16.29 -9.02
N LEU A 127 -8.71 -16.63 -8.63
CA LEU A 127 -8.19 -18.00 -8.75
C LEU A 127 -8.95 -18.97 -7.84
N LEU A 128 -9.32 -18.55 -6.62
CA LEU A 128 -10.21 -19.33 -5.75
C LEU A 128 -11.61 -19.48 -6.35
N GLY A 129 -12.14 -18.43 -6.98
CA GLY A 129 -13.41 -18.51 -7.71
C GLY A 129 -13.37 -19.50 -8.87
N LEU A 130 -12.31 -19.47 -9.68
CA LEU A 130 -12.05 -20.44 -10.75
C LEU A 130 -11.88 -21.87 -10.21
N LEU A 131 -11.22 -22.05 -9.07
CA LEU A 131 -11.16 -23.36 -8.40
C LEU A 131 -12.56 -23.85 -8.01
N GLY A 132 -13.43 -22.93 -7.54
CA GLY A 132 -14.84 -23.19 -7.29
C GLY A 132 -15.59 -23.69 -8.52
N THR A 133 -15.29 -23.15 -9.71
CA THR A 133 -15.92 -23.65 -10.94
C THR A 133 -15.48 -25.05 -11.30
N ILE A 134 -14.18 -25.31 -11.23
CA ILE A 134 -13.62 -26.63 -11.55
C ILE A 134 -14.23 -27.68 -10.63
N THR A 135 -14.26 -27.41 -9.32
CA THR A 135 -14.77 -28.34 -8.32
C THR A 135 -16.29 -28.53 -8.42
N GLY A 136 -17.07 -27.47 -8.66
CA GLY A 136 -18.52 -27.54 -8.87
C GLY A 136 -18.90 -28.29 -10.16
N LEU A 137 -18.14 -28.09 -11.24
CA LEU A 137 -18.32 -28.85 -12.49
C LEU A 137 -17.94 -30.32 -12.32
N MET A 138 -16.80 -30.63 -11.68
CA MET A 138 -16.41 -32.02 -11.39
C MET A 138 -17.50 -32.76 -10.59
N LYS A 139 -18.06 -32.09 -9.58
CA LYS A 139 -19.18 -32.62 -8.80
C LYS A 139 -20.41 -32.85 -9.68
N SER A 140 -20.75 -31.90 -10.55
CA SER A 140 -21.88 -32.02 -11.49
C SER A 140 -21.72 -33.24 -12.41
N PHE A 141 -20.55 -33.41 -13.02
CA PHE A 141 -20.28 -34.55 -13.92
C PHE A 141 -20.30 -35.90 -13.20
N SER A 142 -20.00 -35.96 -11.90
CA SER A 142 -20.05 -37.21 -11.11
C SER A 142 -21.46 -37.80 -10.96
N PHE A 143 -22.51 -36.98 -11.16
CA PHE A 143 -23.91 -37.42 -11.09
C PHE A 143 -24.49 -37.83 -12.44
N LEU A 144 -23.77 -37.60 -13.54
CA LEU A 144 -24.20 -38.05 -14.86
C LEU A 144 -24.07 -39.58 -14.94
N GLY A 145 -25.21 -40.24 -15.16
CA GLY A 145 -25.33 -41.70 -15.14
C GLY A 145 -26.34 -42.23 -14.13
N ASN A 146 -26.85 -41.38 -13.22
CA ASN A 146 -27.97 -41.71 -12.33
C ASN A 146 -29.27 -41.05 -12.83
N GLU A 147 -30.19 -41.83 -13.40
CA GLU A 147 -31.33 -41.31 -14.19
C GLU A 147 -32.34 -40.47 -13.39
N GLU A 148 -32.49 -40.70 -12.07
CA GLU A 148 -33.63 -40.16 -11.33
C GLU A 148 -33.43 -38.73 -10.80
N LEU A 149 -32.18 -38.29 -10.58
CA LEU A 149 -31.86 -36.97 -10.00
C LEU A 149 -30.73 -36.21 -10.71
N ALA A 150 -30.22 -36.70 -11.85
CA ALA A 150 -29.08 -36.09 -12.56
C ALA A 150 -29.29 -34.60 -12.87
N VAL A 151 -30.48 -34.18 -13.31
CA VAL A 151 -30.72 -32.78 -13.69
C VAL A 151 -30.61 -31.82 -12.50
N GLN A 152 -31.19 -32.17 -11.35
CA GLN A 152 -31.10 -31.32 -10.15
C GLN A 152 -29.67 -31.29 -9.58
N ALA A 153 -28.98 -32.42 -9.57
CA ALA A 153 -27.61 -32.49 -9.08
C ALA A 153 -26.63 -31.69 -9.96
N VAL A 154 -26.77 -31.79 -11.29
CA VAL A 154 -25.94 -31.05 -12.25
C VAL A 154 -26.22 -29.55 -12.16
N THR A 155 -27.48 -29.12 -12.14
CA THR A 155 -27.83 -27.70 -12.02
C THR A 155 -27.38 -27.10 -10.70
N GLY A 156 -27.42 -27.87 -9.60
CA GLY A 156 -26.88 -27.46 -8.30
C GLY A 156 -25.36 -27.23 -8.31
N GLY A 157 -24.59 -28.15 -8.88
CA GLY A 157 -23.12 -27.99 -8.95
C GLY A 157 -22.67 -26.86 -9.88
N ILE A 158 -23.41 -26.58 -10.95
CA ILE A 158 -23.18 -25.40 -11.80
C ILE A 158 -23.50 -24.11 -11.03
N ALA A 159 -24.58 -24.08 -10.24
CA ALA A 159 -24.91 -22.92 -9.42
C ALA A 159 -23.83 -22.66 -8.35
N GLU A 160 -23.34 -23.70 -7.67
CA GLU A 160 -22.21 -23.65 -6.72
C GLU A 160 -20.97 -23.01 -7.37
N ALA A 161 -20.61 -23.47 -8.56
CA ALA A 161 -19.50 -22.95 -9.37
C ALA A 161 -19.62 -21.45 -9.70
N LEU A 162 -20.80 -21.01 -10.13
CA LEU A 162 -21.04 -19.62 -10.52
C LEU A 162 -21.00 -18.68 -9.32
N ILE A 163 -21.54 -19.11 -8.16
CA ILE A 163 -21.50 -18.34 -6.92
C ILE A 163 -20.06 -18.11 -6.47
N ALA A 164 -19.23 -19.16 -6.45
CA ALA A 164 -17.83 -19.05 -6.06
C ALA A 164 -17.05 -18.07 -6.96
N THR A 165 -17.30 -18.10 -8.27
CA THR A 165 -16.70 -17.17 -9.23
C THR A 165 -17.10 -15.73 -8.98
N ALA A 166 -18.41 -15.49 -8.84
CA ALA A 166 -18.93 -14.16 -8.58
C ALA A 166 -18.35 -13.58 -7.29
N ALA A 167 -18.24 -14.39 -6.24
CA ALA A 167 -17.64 -13.99 -4.98
C ALA A 167 -16.13 -13.65 -5.11
N GLY A 168 -15.36 -14.51 -5.79
CA GLY A 168 -13.94 -14.29 -6.03
C GLY A 168 -13.65 -13.02 -6.83
N LEU A 169 -14.43 -12.78 -7.91
CA LEU A 169 -14.34 -11.55 -8.70
C LEU A 169 -14.76 -10.32 -7.90
N GLY A 170 -15.82 -10.41 -7.09
CA GLY A 170 -16.28 -9.31 -6.24
C GLY A 170 -15.19 -8.84 -5.26
N ILE A 171 -14.50 -9.77 -4.60
CA ILE A 171 -13.39 -9.47 -3.69
C ILE A 171 -12.22 -8.83 -4.45
N ALA A 172 -11.87 -9.37 -5.63
CA ALA A 172 -10.78 -8.85 -6.44
C ALA A 172 -11.03 -7.41 -6.89
N ILE A 173 -12.24 -7.12 -7.38
CA ILE A 173 -12.65 -5.77 -7.79
C ILE A 173 -12.60 -4.83 -6.59
N PHE A 174 -13.09 -5.26 -5.43
CA PHE A 174 -13.06 -4.48 -4.20
C PHE A 174 -11.63 -4.14 -3.76
N ALA A 175 -10.67 -5.07 -3.89
CA ALA A 175 -9.27 -4.84 -3.54
C ALA A 175 -8.48 -4.06 -4.60
N LEU A 176 -8.85 -4.17 -5.88
CA LEU A 176 -8.10 -3.62 -7.03
C LEU A 176 -8.09 -2.09 -7.04
N ILE A 177 -9.25 -1.45 -6.85
CA ILE A 177 -9.34 0.02 -6.91
C ILE A 177 -8.48 0.65 -5.79
N PRO A 178 -8.61 0.24 -4.52
CA PRO A 178 -7.75 0.75 -3.45
C PRO A 178 -6.27 0.40 -3.66
N PHE A 179 -5.96 -0.80 -4.17
CA PHE A 179 -4.58 -1.20 -4.47
C PHE A 179 -3.90 -0.23 -5.45
N ASN A 180 -4.54 0.05 -6.58
CA ASN A 180 -4.02 0.98 -7.59
C ASN A 180 -3.87 2.40 -7.02
N TYR A 181 -4.87 2.86 -6.26
CA TYR A 181 -4.83 4.17 -5.63
C TYR A 181 -3.66 4.30 -4.65
N PHE A 182 -3.50 3.35 -3.72
CA PHE A 182 -2.43 3.40 -2.73
C PHE A 182 -1.05 3.17 -3.35
N SER A 183 -0.94 2.34 -4.38
CA SER A 183 0.30 2.15 -5.15
C SER A 183 0.77 3.46 -5.78
N SER A 184 -0.13 4.19 -6.45
CA SER A 184 0.17 5.53 -6.99
C SER A 184 0.59 6.51 -5.88
N ARG A 185 -0.06 6.48 -4.72
CA ARG A 185 0.28 7.33 -3.58
C ARG A 185 1.66 7.02 -2.99
N VAL A 186 2.09 5.75 -2.98
CA VAL A 186 3.45 5.36 -2.57
C VAL A 186 4.48 5.84 -3.58
N SER A 187 4.22 5.68 -4.88
CA SER A 187 5.13 6.17 -5.94
C SER A 187 5.31 7.69 -5.89
N ASN A 188 4.23 8.45 -5.65
CA ASN A 188 4.33 9.89 -5.44
C ASN A 188 5.18 10.26 -4.22
N LEU A 189 5.08 9.50 -3.12
CA LEU A 189 5.92 9.71 -1.94
C LEU A 189 7.39 9.41 -2.24
N GLU A 190 7.67 8.33 -2.97
CA GLU A 190 9.03 7.97 -3.38
C GLU A 190 9.66 9.12 -4.17
N PHE A 191 8.94 9.66 -5.16
CA PHE A 191 9.41 10.80 -5.95
C PHE A 191 9.68 12.05 -5.10
N GLU A 192 8.79 12.38 -4.15
CA GLU A 192 8.99 13.50 -3.23
C GLU A 192 10.24 13.31 -2.35
N LEU A 193 10.44 12.11 -1.80
CA LEU A 193 11.59 11.80 -0.94
C LEU A 193 12.90 11.88 -1.73
N GLN A 194 12.92 11.33 -2.95
CA GLN A 194 14.07 11.40 -3.85
C GLN A 194 14.40 12.86 -4.19
N THR A 195 13.40 13.64 -4.58
CA THR A 195 13.59 15.08 -4.89
C THR A 195 14.15 15.84 -3.69
N ALA A 196 13.59 15.61 -2.49
CA ALA A 196 14.07 16.27 -1.28
C ALA A 196 15.50 15.83 -0.90
N ALA A 197 15.86 14.56 -1.10
CA ALA A 197 17.20 14.06 -0.86
C ALA A 197 18.22 14.68 -1.82
N THR A 198 17.92 14.72 -3.12
CA THR A 198 18.76 15.36 -4.14
C THR A 198 18.94 16.85 -3.86
N ASN A 199 17.87 17.57 -3.53
CA ASN A 199 17.97 19.00 -3.21
C ASN A 199 18.85 19.23 -1.99
N LEU A 200 18.73 18.39 -0.95
CA LEU A 200 19.57 18.49 0.24
C LEU A 200 21.06 18.25 -0.09
N GLU A 201 21.35 17.25 -0.92
CA GLU A 201 22.71 16.92 -1.36
C GLU A 201 23.34 18.10 -2.13
N VAL A 202 22.63 18.64 -3.13
CA VAL A 202 23.10 19.78 -3.94
C VAL A 202 23.36 21.02 -3.07
N MET A 203 22.46 21.35 -2.14
CA MET A 203 22.63 22.51 -1.26
C MET A 203 23.85 22.36 -0.33
N LEU A 204 24.06 21.16 0.22
CA LEU A 204 25.19 20.90 1.12
C LEU A 204 26.52 20.87 0.35
N GLU A 205 26.54 20.35 -0.87
CA GLU A 205 27.71 20.42 -1.75
C GLU A 205 28.06 21.88 -2.09
N ALA A 206 27.08 22.69 -2.50
CA ALA A 206 27.28 24.11 -2.79
C ALA A 206 27.87 24.87 -1.58
N GLN A 207 27.36 24.58 -0.37
CA GLN A 207 27.89 25.14 0.88
C GLN A 207 29.32 24.68 1.18
N SER A 208 29.65 23.41 0.91
CA SER A 208 31.00 22.89 1.09
C SER A 208 32.01 23.57 0.16
N VAL A 209 31.61 23.86 -1.08
CA VAL A 209 32.43 24.57 -2.07
C VAL A 209 32.61 26.04 -1.68
N ALA A 210 31.55 26.73 -1.29
CA ALA A 210 31.62 28.12 -0.83
C ALA A 210 32.57 28.28 0.37
N LYS A 211 32.44 27.40 1.37
CA LYS A 211 33.31 27.41 2.55
C LYS A 211 34.79 27.13 2.22
N LYS A 212 35.07 26.31 1.21
CA LYS A 212 36.43 26.04 0.75
C LYS A 212 37.04 27.24 0.02
N GLY A 213 36.25 27.94 -0.81
CA GLY A 213 36.67 29.17 -1.46
C GLY A 213 37.03 30.30 -0.49
N ASP A 214 36.24 30.49 0.57
CA ASP A 214 36.52 31.49 1.60
C ASP A 214 37.83 31.19 2.36
N LEU A 215 38.11 29.92 2.63
CA LEU A 215 39.36 29.48 3.28
C LEU A 215 40.58 29.74 2.39
N ASP A 216 40.48 29.45 1.10
CA ASP A 216 41.57 29.67 0.14
C ASP A 216 41.88 31.17 -0.03
N ILE A 217 40.85 32.04 -0.11
CA ILE A 217 41.04 33.50 -0.17
C ILE A 217 41.68 34.03 1.12
N THR A 218 41.21 33.56 2.28
CA THR A 218 41.77 33.98 3.57
C THR A 218 43.23 33.54 3.73
N ALA A 219 43.61 32.39 3.18
CA ALA A 219 44.98 31.89 3.18
C ALA A 219 45.92 32.66 2.23
N MET A 220 45.41 33.17 1.10
CA MET A 220 46.20 33.97 0.15
C MET A 220 46.41 35.43 0.59
N THR A 221 45.63 35.92 1.56
CA THR A 221 45.69 37.31 2.06
C THR A 221 46.55 37.47 3.32
N LYS A 222 47.14 36.37 3.83
CA LYS A 222 48.10 36.35 4.95
C LYS A 222 49.49 35.99 4.46
#